data_AF-A0A968HN38-F1
#
_entry.id   AF-A0A968HN38-F1
#
_cell.length_a   1.000
_cell.length_b   1.000
_cell.length_c   1.000
_cell.angle_alpha   90.00
_cell.angle_beta   90.00
_cell.angle_gamma   90.00
#
_symmetry.space_group_name_H-M   'P 1'
#
loop_
_entity.id
_entity.type
_entity.pdbx_description
1 polymer ?
#
loop_
_entity_poly.entity_id
_entity_poly.type
_entity_poly.pdbx_seq_one_letter_code
_entity_poly.pdbx_strand_id
1 'polypeptide(L)'
;MRAYVAGGQASEHAANEEPELAARTICTTLRAFDTVSLPESKHVRVVLLDLVARLTRREISEQAFFVIEETLLELARAESQAWTGSTTMLWKRLFQPAQPIPQSWSARLRRLDGRLGDTHEVNRTLAVAALHEGLRIYDFDSPSEEIVSKKAQLWNRLLDACRDSAESVAHWARLSVVLNLEGGLLLRCLDDERFDRISAMLPTWTALERQALANSLRNANQAEFEDDDRARLDALAEALVPIDLQERLIAQVQYLRPAMADRQSRARDLELAAELLTRADLLPWAIDWLESAEAIRGQPFWRALGRADTTRSLQDRLVTRLRAGKPTTTLANYLIGWAEHGGSGVVEEWLDGTIDGDTLAEVSIRFYTAQMPTDSGWLRILRLVAQYQTSPAALAPLLQLPWSSSSIVHMAELLAQIEAQPDMAPLVLSGSVALLERETEASQQERLVAMMQSAALTCISQRVVIGLQRHVRRAIVQLTELDDSLRRWICSCECGPPATVSRPTTVSPARSWPSYSTGGSVIV
;
A
#
# COMPACT_ATOMS: atom_id res chain seq x y z
N MET A 1 -18.10 10.15 -26.88
CA MET A 1 -19.25 10.50 -26.03
C MET A 1 -20.60 10.12 -26.65
N ARG A 2 -20.96 10.56 -27.87
CA ARG A 2 -22.25 10.18 -28.51
C ARG A 2 -22.43 8.66 -28.73
N ALA A 3 -21.40 7.95 -29.20
CA ALA A 3 -21.42 6.49 -29.35
C ALA A 3 -21.56 5.74 -28.00
N TYR A 4 -21.03 6.32 -26.92
CA TYR A 4 -21.15 5.76 -25.57
C TYR A 4 -22.57 5.89 -25.03
N VAL A 5 -23.20 7.06 -25.22
CA VAL A 5 -24.60 7.30 -24.84
C VAL A 5 -25.55 6.40 -25.64
N ALA A 6 -25.34 6.30 -26.96
CA ALA A 6 -26.13 5.41 -27.82
C ALA A 6 -25.97 3.92 -27.44
N GLY A 7 -24.75 3.48 -27.14
CA GLY A 7 -24.48 2.11 -26.68
C GLY A 7 -25.12 1.79 -25.33
N GLY A 8 -25.12 2.74 -24.39
CA GLY A 8 -25.81 2.59 -23.10
C GLY A 8 -27.33 2.50 -23.24
N GLN A 9 -27.94 3.32 -24.10
CA GLN A 9 -29.38 3.27 -24.38
C GLN A 9 -29.79 1.97 -25.08
N ALA A 10 -28.99 1.49 -26.04
CA ALA A 10 -29.23 0.21 -26.69
C ALA A 10 -29.11 -0.98 -25.73
N SER A 11 -28.11 -0.94 -24.84
CA SER A 11 -27.91 -1.94 -23.79
C SER A 11 -29.10 -1.96 -22.81
N GLU A 12 -29.55 -0.79 -22.39
CA GLU A 12 -30.72 -0.66 -21.54
C GLU A 12 -31.97 -1.24 -22.19
N HIS A 13 -32.25 -0.89 -23.45
CA HIS A 13 -33.38 -1.43 -24.17
C HIS A 13 -33.32 -2.96 -24.32
N ALA A 14 -32.16 -3.50 -24.70
CA ALA A 14 -31.96 -4.94 -24.84
C ALA A 14 -32.17 -5.71 -23.52
N ALA A 15 -31.68 -5.16 -22.39
CA ALA A 15 -31.88 -5.75 -21.07
C ALA A 15 -33.33 -5.67 -20.57
N ASN A 16 -34.14 -4.77 -21.13
CA ASN A 16 -35.52 -4.56 -20.68
C ASN A 16 -36.52 -5.37 -21.50
N GLU A 17 -36.38 -5.40 -22.83
CA GLU A 17 -37.33 -6.06 -23.73
C GLU A 17 -37.05 -7.56 -23.86
N GLU A 18 -35.77 -7.96 -23.99
CA GLU A 18 -35.39 -9.35 -24.29
C GLU A 18 -34.15 -9.79 -23.47
N PRO A 19 -34.23 -9.81 -22.12
CA PRO A 19 -33.08 -10.04 -21.27
C PRO A 19 -32.42 -11.42 -21.49
N GLU A 20 -33.20 -12.43 -21.87
CA GLU A 20 -32.76 -13.78 -22.24
C GLU A 20 -31.88 -13.82 -23.49
N LEU A 21 -32.30 -13.09 -24.54
CA LEU A 21 -31.55 -13.00 -25.79
C LEU A 21 -30.32 -12.12 -25.60
N ALA A 22 -30.46 -11.02 -24.86
CA ALA A 22 -29.36 -10.13 -24.51
C ALA A 22 -28.25 -10.89 -23.76
N ALA A 23 -28.60 -11.70 -22.75
CA ALA A 23 -27.65 -12.54 -22.03
C ALA A 23 -26.84 -13.46 -22.96
N ARG A 24 -27.50 -14.19 -23.86
CA ARG A 24 -26.84 -15.09 -24.82
C ARG A 24 -25.99 -14.34 -25.85
N THR A 25 -26.49 -13.21 -26.33
CA THR A 25 -25.82 -12.38 -27.32
C THR A 25 -24.52 -11.80 -26.76
N ILE A 26 -24.55 -11.25 -25.55
CA ILE A 26 -23.36 -10.72 -24.86
C ILE A 26 -22.28 -11.78 -24.75
N CYS A 27 -22.65 -12.99 -24.35
CA CYS A 27 -21.68 -14.05 -24.13
C CYS A 27 -21.05 -14.49 -25.46
N THR A 28 -21.85 -14.52 -26.53
CA THR A 28 -21.35 -14.78 -27.89
C THR A 28 -20.43 -13.66 -28.36
N THR A 29 -20.80 -12.40 -28.12
CA THR A 29 -19.97 -11.23 -28.43
C THR A 29 -18.65 -11.25 -27.64
N LEU A 30 -18.71 -11.51 -26.34
CA LEU A 30 -17.53 -11.56 -25.45
C LEU A 30 -16.58 -12.68 -25.83
N ARG A 31 -17.09 -13.84 -26.23
CA ARG A 31 -16.27 -14.95 -26.76
C ARG A 31 -15.68 -14.66 -28.14
N ALA A 32 -16.33 -13.81 -28.94
CA ALA A 32 -15.82 -13.39 -30.25
C ALA A 32 -14.68 -12.37 -30.14
N PHE A 33 -14.61 -11.61 -29.05
CA PHE A 33 -13.43 -10.83 -28.70
C PHE A 33 -12.39 -11.76 -28.07
N ASP A 34 -11.27 -11.98 -28.73
CA ASP A 34 -10.17 -12.74 -28.12
C ASP A 34 -9.73 -12.06 -26.81
N THR A 35 -9.29 -12.88 -25.85
CA THR A 35 -8.74 -12.48 -24.55
C THR A 35 -7.65 -11.41 -24.66
N VAL A 36 -6.97 -11.34 -25.80
CA VAL A 36 -5.93 -10.34 -26.11
C VAL A 36 -6.52 -8.98 -26.53
N SER A 37 -7.63 -8.96 -27.28
CA SER A 37 -8.19 -7.72 -27.87
C SER A 37 -9.14 -6.97 -26.92
N LEU A 38 -9.65 -7.65 -25.90
CA LEU A 38 -10.63 -7.09 -24.97
C LEU A 38 -10.03 -6.11 -23.93
N PRO A 39 -8.81 -6.32 -23.40
CA PRO A 39 -8.11 -5.33 -22.58
C PRO A 39 -7.88 -4.00 -23.31
N GLU A 40 -7.61 -4.06 -24.62
CA GLU A 40 -7.35 -2.88 -25.47
C GLU A 40 -8.64 -2.11 -25.81
N SER A 41 -9.79 -2.80 -25.78
CA SER A 41 -11.10 -2.28 -26.18
C SER A 41 -11.89 -1.69 -25.01
N LYS A 42 -11.34 -0.68 -24.32
CA LYS A 42 -11.93 -0.05 -23.11
C LYS A 42 -13.41 0.30 -23.25
N HIS A 43 -13.86 0.79 -24.40
CA HIS A 43 -15.24 1.21 -24.63
C HIS A 43 -16.21 0.03 -24.70
N VAL A 44 -15.82 -1.03 -25.40
CA VAL A 44 -16.59 -2.28 -25.51
C VAL A 44 -16.75 -2.91 -24.13
N ARG A 45 -15.68 -2.95 -23.34
CA ARG A 45 -15.72 -3.46 -21.97
C ARG A 45 -16.71 -2.70 -21.11
N VAL A 46 -16.71 -1.36 -21.12
CA VAL A 46 -17.63 -0.58 -20.28
C VAL A 46 -19.09 -0.82 -20.67
N VAL A 47 -19.41 -0.87 -21.96
CA VAL A 47 -20.79 -1.14 -22.43
C VAL A 47 -21.24 -2.54 -22.03
N LEU A 48 -20.39 -3.55 -22.21
CA LEU A 48 -20.72 -4.93 -21.85
C LEU A 48 -20.86 -5.13 -20.34
N LEU A 49 -20.01 -4.49 -19.54
CA LEU A 49 -20.12 -4.51 -18.08
C LEU A 49 -21.37 -3.78 -17.58
N ASP A 50 -21.76 -2.65 -18.19
CA ASP A 50 -23.02 -1.96 -17.85
C ASP A 50 -24.23 -2.83 -18.18
N LEU A 51 -24.22 -3.46 -19.35
CA LEU A 51 -25.29 -4.36 -19.79
C LEU A 51 -25.41 -5.59 -18.87
N VAL A 52 -24.30 -6.23 -18.50
CA VAL A 52 -24.30 -7.35 -17.55
C VAL A 52 -24.78 -6.91 -16.17
N ALA A 53 -24.33 -5.75 -15.68
CA ALA A 53 -24.81 -5.18 -14.42
C ALA A 53 -26.33 -4.93 -14.42
N ARG A 54 -26.92 -4.60 -15.57
CA ARG A 54 -28.39 -4.48 -15.72
C ARG A 54 -29.07 -5.84 -15.77
N LEU A 55 -28.55 -6.80 -16.56
CA LEU A 55 -29.14 -8.13 -16.70
C LEU A 55 -29.18 -8.90 -15.38
N THR A 56 -28.17 -8.74 -14.53
CA THR A 56 -28.12 -9.35 -13.19
C THR A 56 -29.20 -8.85 -12.23
N ARG A 57 -29.94 -7.79 -12.60
CA ARG A 57 -31.09 -7.25 -11.87
C ARG A 57 -32.43 -7.61 -12.52
N ARG A 58 -32.42 -8.39 -13.61
CA ARG A 58 -33.61 -8.78 -14.36
C ARG A 58 -33.95 -10.25 -14.09
N GLU A 59 -35.24 -10.56 -14.11
CA GLU A 59 -35.70 -11.94 -14.04
C GLU A 59 -35.28 -12.65 -15.33
N ILE A 60 -34.25 -13.49 -15.21
CA ILE A 60 -33.74 -14.35 -16.28
C ILE A 60 -33.67 -15.79 -15.76
N SER A 61 -33.78 -16.72 -16.68
CA SER A 61 -33.61 -18.15 -16.45
C SER A 61 -32.25 -18.45 -15.79
N GLU A 62 -32.22 -19.52 -15.01
CA GLU A 62 -30.98 -20.02 -14.39
C GLU A 62 -29.90 -20.29 -15.44
N GLN A 63 -30.29 -20.80 -16.61
CA GLN A 63 -29.37 -21.02 -17.72
C GLN A 63 -28.76 -19.70 -18.21
N ALA A 64 -29.55 -18.66 -18.47
CA ALA A 64 -29.03 -17.36 -18.90
C ALA A 64 -28.11 -16.73 -17.84
N PHE A 65 -28.47 -16.84 -16.56
CA PHE A 65 -27.60 -16.40 -15.47
C PHE A 65 -26.26 -17.15 -15.45
N PHE A 66 -26.25 -18.47 -15.66
CA PHE A 66 -25.01 -19.25 -15.69
C PHE A 66 -24.10 -18.88 -16.85
N VAL A 67 -24.67 -18.55 -18.02
CA VAL A 67 -23.88 -18.07 -19.16
C VAL A 67 -23.26 -16.71 -18.81
N ILE A 68 -24.01 -15.78 -18.21
CA ILE A 68 -23.48 -14.49 -17.75
C ILE A 68 -22.35 -14.68 -16.73
N GLU A 69 -22.56 -15.53 -15.72
CA GLU A 69 -21.56 -15.82 -14.68
C GLU A 69 -20.28 -16.40 -15.29
N GLU A 70 -20.40 -17.38 -16.19
CA GLU A 70 -19.26 -18.01 -16.84
C GLU A 70 -18.46 -17.01 -17.68
N THR A 71 -19.15 -16.17 -18.45
CA THR A 71 -18.50 -15.14 -19.25
C THR A 71 -17.82 -14.08 -18.38
N LEU A 72 -18.45 -13.65 -17.28
CA LEU A 72 -17.81 -12.76 -16.32
C LEU A 72 -16.58 -13.40 -15.67
N LEU A 73 -16.61 -14.71 -15.38
CA LEU A 73 -15.46 -15.44 -14.85
C LEU A 73 -14.31 -15.50 -15.87
N GLU A 74 -14.59 -15.86 -17.12
CA GLU A 74 -13.62 -15.88 -18.22
C GLU A 74 -12.91 -14.52 -18.35
N LEU A 75 -13.68 -13.43 -18.28
CA LEU A 75 -13.15 -12.07 -18.30
C LEU A 75 -12.34 -11.71 -17.04
N ALA A 76 -12.80 -12.11 -15.86
CA ALA A 76 -12.09 -11.88 -14.60
C ALA A 76 -10.71 -12.57 -14.59
N ARG A 77 -10.59 -13.75 -15.21
CA ARG A 77 -9.28 -14.43 -15.40
C ARG A 77 -8.33 -13.65 -16.29
N ALA A 78 -8.86 -12.95 -17.30
CA ALA A 78 -8.06 -12.17 -18.23
C ALA A 78 -7.61 -10.82 -17.62
N GLU A 79 -8.19 -10.38 -16.50
CA GLU A 79 -7.73 -9.22 -15.77
C GLU A 79 -6.44 -9.55 -15.01
N SER A 80 -5.40 -8.72 -15.17
CA SER A 80 -4.12 -8.90 -14.45
C SER A 80 -4.23 -8.72 -12.92
N GLN A 81 -5.38 -8.24 -12.43
CA GLN A 81 -5.65 -7.96 -11.02
C GLN A 81 -6.90 -8.73 -10.55
N ALA A 82 -6.69 -9.90 -9.93
CA ALA A 82 -7.75 -10.75 -9.38
C ALA A 82 -8.61 -10.09 -8.26
N TRP A 83 -8.22 -8.89 -7.80
CA TRP A 83 -8.85 -8.24 -6.65
C TRP A 83 -9.63 -6.97 -6.99
N THR A 84 -9.11 -6.17 -7.92
CA THR A 84 -9.56 -4.78 -8.15
C THR A 84 -10.06 -4.52 -9.57
N GLY A 85 -10.01 -5.52 -10.46
CA GLY A 85 -10.54 -5.40 -11.80
C GLY A 85 -12.05 -5.17 -11.82
N SER A 86 -12.55 -4.38 -12.78
CA SER A 86 -13.96 -4.01 -12.86
C SER A 86 -14.85 -5.21 -13.14
N THR A 87 -14.38 -6.15 -13.95
CA THR A 87 -15.11 -7.38 -14.26
C THR A 87 -15.12 -8.32 -13.08
N THR A 88 -13.95 -8.48 -12.45
CA THR A 88 -13.79 -9.26 -11.24
C THR A 88 -14.72 -8.77 -10.12
N MET A 89 -14.86 -7.45 -9.96
CA MET A 89 -15.78 -6.85 -8.98
C MET A 89 -17.25 -7.16 -9.29
N LEU A 90 -17.66 -7.07 -10.56
CA LEU A 90 -19.02 -7.42 -10.98
C LEU A 90 -19.34 -8.90 -10.78
N TRP A 91 -18.37 -9.78 -11.09
CA TRP A 91 -18.50 -11.20 -10.85
C TRP A 91 -18.64 -11.52 -9.36
N LYS A 92 -17.84 -10.91 -8.48
CA LYS A 92 -17.95 -11.08 -7.01
C LYS A 92 -19.31 -10.64 -6.47
N ARG A 93 -19.87 -9.55 -7.00
CA ARG A 93 -21.21 -9.05 -6.63
C ARG A 93 -22.32 -10.06 -6.90
N LEU A 94 -22.12 -10.99 -7.85
CA LEU A 94 -23.07 -12.08 -8.08
C LEU A 94 -23.29 -12.97 -6.86
N PHE A 95 -22.41 -12.94 -5.85
CA PHE A 95 -22.47 -13.79 -4.67
C PHE A 95 -22.67 -13.01 -3.36
N GLN A 96 -22.94 -11.70 -3.43
CA GLN A 96 -23.25 -10.90 -2.24
C GLN A 96 -24.67 -11.19 -1.72
N PRO A 97 -24.84 -11.54 -0.42
CA PRO A 97 -26.16 -11.87 0.14
C PRO A 97 -27.23 -10.80 0.02
N ALA A 98 -26.83 -9.53 0.14
CA ALA A 98 -27.73 -8.37 0.15
C ALA A 98 -28.02 -7.81 -1.26
N GLN A 99 -27.36 -8.32 -2.31
CA GLN A 99 -27.64 -7.85 -3.67
C GLN A 99 -28.98 -8.42 -4.16
N PRO A 100 -29.89 -7.58 -4.69
CA PRO A 100 -31.18 -8.00 -5.24
C PRO A 100 -30.98 -8.62 -6.62
N ILE A 101 -30.38 -9.82 -6.64
CA ILE A 101 -30.22 -10.63 -7.83
C ILE A 101 -31.41 -11.60 -7.90
N PRO A 102 -32.20 -11.60 -8.98
CA PRO A 102 -33.42 -12.41 -9.07
C PRO A 102 -33.21 -13.92 -8.94
N GLN A 103 -32.01 -14.42 -9.25
CA GLN A 103 -31.69 -15.83 -9.08
C GLN A 103 -31.64 -16.22 -7.61
N SER A 104 -32.23 -17.40 -7.33
CA SER A 104 -32.26 -17.95 -5.97
C SER A 104 -30.86 -18.04 -5.37
N TRP A 105 -30.77 -17.79 -4.07
CA TRP A 105 -29.50 -17.90 -3.34
C TRP A 105 -28.87 -19.29 -3.48
N SER A 106 -29.68 -20.35 -3.48
CA SER A 106 -29.22 -21.72 -3.71
C SER A 106 -28.58 -21.93 -5.08
N ALA A 107 -29.12 -21.34 -6.15
CA ALA A 107 -28.53 -21.44 -7.48
C ALA A 107 -27.19 -20.69 -7.56
N ARG A 108 -27.12 -19.52 -6.93
CA ARG A 108 -25.88 -18.71 -6.82
C ARG A 108 -24.80 -19.48 -6.05
N LEU A 109 -25.14 -20.05 -4.89
CA LEU A 109 -24.20 -20.86 -4.11
C LEU A 109 -23.72 -22.09 -4.86
N ARG A 110 -24.60 -22.80 -5.58
CA ARG A 110 -24.20 -23.95 -6.40
C ARG A 110 -23.14 -23.60 -7.43
N ARG A 111 -23.22 -22.40 -8.03
CA ARG A 111 -22.18 -21.91 -8.94
C ARG A 111 -20.88 -21.62 -8.21
N LEU A 112 -20.95 -20.96 -7.06
CA LEU A 112 -19.77 -20.68 -6.26
C LEU A 112 -19.06 -21.97 -5.82
N ASP A 113 -19.83 -22.98 -5.39
CA ASP A 113 -19.32 -24.31 -5.03
C ASP A 113 -18.62 -24.99 -6.21
N GLY A 114 -19.21 -24.90 -7.41
CA GLY A 114 -18.58 -25.38 -8.64
C GLY A 114 -17.25 -24.66 -8.95
N ARG A 115 -17.09 -23.39 -8.58
CA ARG A 115 -15.83 -22.64 -8.78
C ARG A 115 -14.80 -22.91 -7.70
N LEU A 116 -15.23 -23.16 -6.45
CA LEU A 116 -14.36 -23.62 -5.37
C LEU A 116 -13.85 -25.05 -5.63
N GLY A 117 -14.62 -25.89 -6.32
CA GLY A 117 -14.20 -27.23 -6.73
C GLY A 117 -13.51 -27.31 -8.10
N ASP A 118 -13.18 -26.18 -8.72
CA ASP A 118 -12.63 -26.14 -10.08
C ASP A 118 -11.17 -26.61 -10.10
N THR A 119 -10.75 -27.30 -11.18
CA THR A 119 -9.39 -27.81 -11.31
C THR A 119 -8.36 -26.69 -11.44
N HIS A 120 -8.73 -25.54 -12.00
CA HIS A 120 -7.84 -24.40 -12.16
C HIS A 120 -7.77 -23.54 -10.90
N GLU A 121 -6.56 -23.38 -10.37
CA GLU A 121 -6.27 -22.57 -9.18
C GLU A 121 -6.83 -21.15 -9.26
N VAL A 122 -6.71 -20.49 -10.43
CA VAL A 122 -7.20 -19.12 -10.66
C VAL A 122 -8.70 -19.01 -10.38
N ASN A 123 -9.50 -20.03 -10.72
CA ASN A 123 -10.94 -20.03 -10.45
C ASN A 123 -11.27 -20.14 -8.98
N ARG A 124 -10.55 -21.02 -8.28
CA ARG A 124 -10.71 -21.19 -6.84
C ARG A 124 -10.31 -19.92 -6.09
N THR A 125 -9.21 -19.27 -6.50
CA THR A 125 -8.80 -17.96 -5.99
C THR A 125 -9.85 -16.88 -6.23
N LEU A 126 -10.42 -16.79 -7.44
CA LEU A 126 -11.50 -15.85 -7.74
C LEU A 126 -12.72 -16.16 -6.85
N ALA A 127 -13.09 -17.42 -6.67
CA ALA A 127 -14.19 -17.84 -5.80
C ALA A 127 -13.96 -17.45 -4.33
N VAL A 128 -12.75 -17.61 -3.80
CA VAL A 128 -12.37 -17.08 -2.48
C VAL A 128 -12.54 -15.55 -2.43
N ALA A 129 -12.16 -14.86 -3.49
CA ALA A 129 -12.32 -13.41 -3.58
C ALA A 129 -13.81 -12.98 -3.64
N ALA A 130 -14.70 -13.82 -4.17
CA ALA A 130 -16.15 -13.62 -4.07
C ALA A 130 -16.71 -13.92 -2.68
N LEU A 131 -16.19 -14.95 -1.99
CA LEU A 131 -16.52 -15.20 -0.58
C LEU A 131 -16.13 -13.99 0.29
N HIS A 132 -14.91 -13.49 0.12
CA HIS A 132 -14.42 -12.28 0.79
C HIS A 132 -15.38 -11.11 0.60
N GLU A 133 -15.69 -10.77 -0.66
CA GLU A 133 -16.57 -9.64 -0.97
C GLU A 133 -18.01 -9.86 -0.49
N GLY A 134 -18.51 -11.09 -0.49
CA GLY A 134 -19.83 -11.44 0.06
C GLY A 134 -19.93 -11.32 1.58
N LEU A 135 -18.80 -11.46 2.29
CA LEU A 135 -18.73 -11.35 3.75
C LEU A 135 -18.56 -9.91 4.25
N ARG A 136 -18.07 -9.00 3.40
CA ARG A 136 -17.89 -7.58 3.78
C ARG A 136 -19.14 -6.98 4.37
N ILE A 137 -18.94 -6.14 5.38
CA ILE A 137 -20.01 -5.33 5.98
C ILE A 137 -20.35 -4.22 4.99
N TYR A 138 -21.62 -4.07 4.67
CA TYR A 138 -22.17 -2.86 4.07
C TYR A 138 -23.02 -2.18 5.13
N ASP A 139 -23.17 -0.85 5.08
CA ASP A 139 -23.89 -0.03 6.05
C ASP A 139 -25.34 -0.52 6.26
N PHE A 140 -25.51 -1.48 7.16
CA PHE A 140 -26.78 -2.00 7.61
C PHE A 140 -26.87 -1.69 9.10
N ASP A 141 -27.82 -0.84 9.47
CA ASP A 141 -28.10 -0.56 10.88
C ASP A 141 -28.57 -1.84 11.61
N SER A 142 -29.18 -2.80 10.88
CA SER A 142 -29.52 -4.15 11.36
C SER A 142 -29.73 -5.10 10.17
N PRO A 143 -28.89 -6.14 9.96
CA PRO A 143 -29.12 -7.11 8.89
C PRO A 143 -30.36 -7.98 9.18
N SER A 144 -31.09 -8.40 8.14
CA SER A 144 -32.17 -9.37 8.31
C SER A 144 -31.63 -10.77 8.65
N GLU A 145 -32.42 -11.60 9.33
CA GLU A 145 -32.06 -13.00 9.64
C GLU A 145 -31.67 -13.79 8.38
N GLU A 146 -32.33 -13.50 7.25
CA GLU A 146 -32.00 -14.10 5.96
C GLU A 146 -30.56 -13.75 5.52
N ILE A 147 -30.15 -12.49 5.65
CA ILE A 147 -28.79 -12.05 5.30
C ILE A 147 -27.76 -12.71 6.23
N VAL A 148 -28.05 -12.79 7.53
CA VAL A 148 -27.18 -13.45 8.52
C VAL A 148 -27.01 -14.93 8.15
N SER A 149 -28.09 -15.63 7.86
CA SER A 149 -28.06 -17.05 7.43
C SER A 149 -27.28 -17.25 6.13
N LYS A 150 -27.44 -16.36 5.14
CA LYS A 150 -26.67 -16.39 3.90
C LYS A 150 -25.17 -16.16 4.13
N LYS A 151 -24.81 -15.22 5.01
CA LYS A 151 -23.40 -14.97 5.38
C LYS A 151 -22.78 -16.15 6.13
N ALA A 152 -23.51 -16.78 7.04
CA ALA A 152 -23.09 -18.01 7.72
C ALA A 152 -22.74 -19.13 6.71
N GLN A 153 -23.53 -19.27 5.63
CA GLN A 153 -23.24 -20.22 4.55
C GLN A 153 -21.98 -19.88 3.74
N LEU A 154 -21.67 -18.58 3.56
CA LEU A 154 -20.41 -18.14 2.93
C LEU A 154 -19.21 -18.40 3.84
N TRP A 155 -19.35 -18.16 5.15
CA TRP A 155 -18.32 -18.49 6.13
C TRP A 155 -17.94 -19.96 6.10
N ASN A 156 -18.91 -20.87 6.07
CA ASN A 156 -18.62 -22.31 6.01
C ASN A 156 -17.72 -22.65 4.81
N ARG A 157 -18.04 -22.10 3.64
CA ARG A 157 -17.26 -22.29 2.40
C ARG A 157 -15.87 -21.66 2.48
N LEU A 158 -15.76 -20.49 3.11
CA LEU A 158 -14.47 -19.84 3.30
C LEU A 158 -13.56 -20.67 4.21
N LEU A 159 -14.11 -21.22 5.29
CA LEU A 159 -13.39 -22.10 6.20
C LEU A 159 -13.02 -23.45 5.53
N ASP A 160 -13.81 -23.94 4.58
CA ASP A 160 -13.43 -25.10 3.76
C ASP A 160 -12.27 -24.74 2.82
N ALA A 161 -12.34 -23.57 2.17
CA ALA A 161 -11.29 -23.08 1.25
C ALA A 161 -9.94 -22.80 1.96
N CYS A 162 -9.93 -22.57 3.29
CA CYS A 162 -8.70 -22.48 4.08
C CYS A 162 -7.86 -23.77 4.06
N ARG A 163 -8.44 -24.89 3.61
CA ARG A 163 -7.81 -26.20 3.47
C ARG A 163 -7.62 -26.63 2.01
N ASP A 164 -7.67 -25.68 1.06
CA ASP A 164 -7.43 -25.97 -0.36
C ASP A 164 -6.06 -26.62 -0.56
N SER A 165 -5.98 -27.55 -1.50
CA SER A 165 -4.72 -28.21 -1.89
C SER A 165 -3.68 -27.27 -2.49
N ALA A 166 -4.10 -26.15 -3.09
CA ALA A 166 -3.21 -25.11 -3.58
C ALA A 166 -2.99 -24.08 -2.48
N GLU A 167 -1.74 -23.97 -2.04
CA GLU A 167 -1.35 -23.12 -0.92
C GLU A 167 -1.70 -21.63 -1.14
N SER A 168 -1.62 -21.15 -2.38
CA SER A 168 -2.04 -19.79 -2.75
C SER A 168 -3.53 -19.54 -2.48
N VAL A 169 -4.41 -20.50 -2.81
CA VAL A 169 -5.86 -20.40 -2.57
C VAL A 169 -6.14 -20.43 -1.07
N ALA A 170 -5.53 -21.38 -0.37
CA ALA A 170 -5.66 -21.51 1.09
C ALA A 170 -5.18 -20.24 1.80
N HIS A 171 -4.04 -19.68 1.38
CA HIS A 171 -3.51 -18.42 1.88
C HIS A 171 -4.50 -17.26 1.72
N TRP A 172 -5.06 -17.07 0.53
CA TRP A 172 -6.06 -16.03 0.29
C TRP A 172 -7.35 -16.24 1.09
N ALA A 173 -7.76 -17.49 1.31
CA ALA A 173 -8.91 -17.81 2.13
C ALA A 173 -8.66 -17.44 3.59
N ARG A 174 -7.50 -17.80 4.15
CA ARG A 174 -7.10 -17.45 5.52
C ARG A 174 -6.99 -15.94 5.71
N LEU A 175 -6.38 -15.22 4.77
CA LEU A 175 -6.35 -13.75 4.80
C LEU A 175 -7.76 -13.15 4.74
N SER A 176 -8.67 -13.75 3.98
CA SER A 176 -10.07 -13.31 3.92
C SER A 176 -10.81 -13.55 5.24
N VAL A 177 -10.48 -14.60 6.00
CA VAL A 177 -10.97 -14.80 7.38
C VAL A 177 -10.50 -13.64 8.25
N VAL A 178 -9.20 -13.32 8.23
CA VAL A 178 -8.61 -12.21 9.01
C VAL A 178 -9.33 -10.88 8.74
N LEU A 179 -9.55 -10.56 7.47
CA LEU A 179 -10.13 -9.29 7.04
C LEU A 179 -11.64 -9.17 7.30
N ASN A 180 -12.36 -10.28 7.46
CA ASN A 180 -13.81 -10.27 7.68
C ASN A 180 -14.21 -10.68 9.11
N LEU A 181 -13.25 -10.98 10.00
CA LEU A 181 -13.53 -11.45 11.35
C LEU A 181 -14.46 -10.51 12.13
N GLU A 182 -14.14 -9.21 12.15
CA GLU A 182 -14.94 -8.19 12.83
C GLU A 182 -16.37 -8.13 12.28
N GLY A 183 -16.53 -8.21 10.95
CA GLY A 183 -17.85 -8.24 10.32
C GLY A 183 -18.62 -9.53 10.57
N GLY A 184 -17.90 -10.64 10.78
CA GLY A 184 -18.48 -11.91 11.20
C GLY A 184 -19.14 -11.82 12.57
N LEU A 185 -18.47 -11.16 13.51
CA LEU A 185 -18.94 -10.89 14.87
C LEU A 185 -20.09 -9.88 14.90
N LEU A 186 -19.89 -8.70 14.31
CA LEU A 186 -20.90 -7.63 14.33
C LEU A 186 -22.24 -8.07 13.73
N LEU A 187 -22.21 -8.94 12.71
CA LEU A 187 -23.41 -9.46 12.06
C LEU A 187 -23.88 -10.81 12.64
N ARG A 188 -23.27 -11.30 13.73
CA ARG A 188 -23.57 -12.57 14.40
C ARG A 188 -23.64 -13.77 13.45
N CYS A 189 -22.75 -13.80 12.45
CA CYS A 189 -22.65 -14.92 11.49
C CYS A 189 -21.44 -15.84 11.75
N LEU A 190 -20.60 -15.50 12.73
CA LEU A 190 -19.61 -16.38 13.34
C LEU A 190 -20.13 -16.90 14.69
N ASP A 191 -20.56 -18.16 14.71
CA ASP A 191 -20.99 -18.88 15.91
C ASP A 191 -19.84 -19.71 16.49
N ASP A 192 -20.09 -20.38 17.63
CA ASP A 192 -19.10 -21.20 18.33
C ASP A 192 -18.47 -22.26 17.41
N GLU A 193 -19.28 -22.93 16.59
CA GLU A 193 -18.80 -23.95 15.65
C GLU A 193 -17.75 -23.36 14.68
N ARG A 194 -18.00 -22.17 14.12
CA ARG A 194 -17.06 -21.51 13.21
C ARG A 194 -15.80 -21.03 13.92
N PHE A 195 -15.92 -20.54 15.16
CA PHE A 195 -14.76 -20.17 15.98
C PHE A 195 -13.88 -21.38 16.30
N ASP A 196 -14.48 -22.51 16.67
CA ASP A 196 -13.78 -23.76 16.92
C ASP A 196 -13.05 -24.25 15.67
N ARG A 197 -13.70 -24.14 14.49
CA ARG A 197 -13.08 -24.47 13.21
C ARG A 197 -11.88 -23.58 12.89
N ILE A 198 -11.98 -22.25 13.11
CA ILE A 198 -10.85 -21.33 12.92
C ILE A 198 -9.71 -21.75 13.85
N SER A 199 -10.00 -21.92 15.14
CA SER A 199 -9.02 -22.29 16.18
C SER A 199 -8.30 -23.59 15.84
N ALA A 200 -9.04 -24.61 15.40
CA ALA A 200 -8.48 -25.91 15.01
C ALA A 200 -7.57 -25.84 13.77
N MET A 201 -7.72 -24.82 12.91
CA MET A 201 -6.88 -24.62 11.73
C MET A 201 -5.63 -23.79 12.00
N LEU A 202 -5.59 -22.98 13.07
CA LEU A 202 -4.46 -22.09 13.36
C LEU A 202 -3.09 -22.78 13.38
N PRO A 203 -2.92 -24.05 13.82
CA PRO A 203 -1.63 -24.72 13.75
C PRO A 203 -1.11 -24.95 12.32
N THR A 204 -1.98 -24.90 11.31
CA THR A 204 -1.60 -25.07 9.90
C THR A 204 -1.38 -23.74 9.18
N TRP A 205 -1.57 -22.60 9.87
CA TRP A 205 -1.39 -21.28 9.30
C TRP A 205 0.07 -20.86 9.45
N THR A 206 0.55 -20.07 8.50
CA THR A 206 1.89 -19.46 8.58
C THR A 206 1.97 -18.45 9.73
N ALA A 207 3.17 -18.19 10.21
CA ALA A 207 3.43 -17.19 11.25
C ALA A 207 2.87 -15.80 10.88
N LEU A 208 2.96 -15.41 9.61
CA LEU A 208 2.44 -14.13 9.11
C LEU A 208 0.90 -14.07 9.15
N GLU A 209 0.22 -15.16 8.76
CA GLU A 209 -1.25 -15.23 8.81
C GLU A 209 -1.78 -15.23 10.25
N ARG A 210 -1.13 -16.00 11.14
CA ARG A 210 -1.43 -15.99 12.59
C ARG A 210 -1.25 -14.60 13.17
N GLN A 211 -0.17 -13.91 12.82
CA GLN A 211 0.04 -12.54 13.27
C GLN A 211 -0.99 -11.56 12.71
N ALA A 212 -1.37 -11.70 11.43
CA ALA A 212 -2.42 -10.88 10.82
C ALA A 212 -3.76 -11.07 11.56
N LEU A 213 -4.10 -12.31 11.93
CA LEU A 213 -5.28 -12.60 12.75
C LEU A 213 -5.18 -11.97 14.14
N ALA A 214 -4.03 -12.09 14.81
CA ALA A 214 -3.80 -11.48 16.12
C ALA A 214 -3.88 -9.94 16.06
N ASN A 215 -3.50 -9.32 14.94
CA ASN A 215 -3.69 -7.89 14.71
C ASN A 215 -5.18 -7.54 14.57
N SER A 216 -5.91 -8.32 13.77
CA SER A 216 -7.36 -8.14 13.56
C SER A 216 -8.14 -8.26 14.87
N LEU A 217 -7.82 -9.28 15.70
CA LEU A 217 -8.40 -9.46 17.02
C LEU A 217 -8.16 -8.28 17.96
N ARG A 218 -6.96 -7.70 17.95
CA ARG A 218 -6.66 -6.53 18.79
C ARG A 218 -7.43 -5.29 18.38
N ASN A 219 -7.74 -5.16 17.09
CA ASN A 219 -8.60 -4.08 16.60
C ASN A 219 -10.07 -4.37 16.99
N ALA A 220 -10.53 -5.61 16.85
CA ALA A 220 -11.85 -6.03 17.29
C ALA A 220 -12.05 -5.80 18.81
N ASN A 221 -11.06 -6.10 19.65
CA ASN A 221 -11.13 -5.88 21.10
C ASN A 221 -11.26 -4.40 21.50
N GLN A 222 -11.05 -3.44 20.59
CA GLN A 222 -11.33 -2.02 20.84
C GLN A 222 -12.79 -1.65 20.60
N ALA A 223 -13.57 -2.50 19.92
CA ALA A 223 -14.99 -2.30 19.69
C ALA A 223 -15.84 -2.81 20.87
N GLU A 224 -17.03 -2.26 21.01
CA GLU A 224 -18.00 -2.65 22.04
C GLU A 224 -18.73 -3.93 21.62
N PHE A 225 -18.21 -5.08 22.03
CA PHE A 225 -18.86 -6.39 21.86
C PHE A 225 -19.57 -6.87 23.12
N GLU A 226 -20.55 -7.77 22.95
CA GLU A 226 -21.19 -8.51 24.05
C GLU A 226 -20.18 -9.43 24.76
N ASP A 227 -20.45 -9.79 26.02
CA ASP A 227 -19.50 -10.57 26.84
C ASP A 227 -19.22 -11.97 26.25
N ASP A 228 -20.21 -12.60 25.62
CA ASP A 228 -20.03 -13.90 24.94
C ASP A 228 -19.06 -13.78 23.75
N ASP A 229 -19.17 -12.71 22.96
CA ASP A 229 -18.27 -12.45 21.84
C ASP A 229 -16.85 -12.12 22.32
N ARG A 230 -16.71 -11.39 23.43
CA ARG A 230 -15.41 -11.16 24.05
C ARG A 230 -14.75 -12.46 24.50
N ALA A 231 -15.52 -13.36 25.15
CA ALA A 231 -14.99 -14.66 25.55
C ALA A 231 -14.49 -15.48 24.35
N ARG A 232 -15.18 -15.44 23.21
CA ARG A 232 -14.74 -16.08 21.95
C ARG A 232 -13.46 -15.45 21.42
N LEU A 233 -13.37 -14.12 21.42
CA LEU A 233 -12.17 -13.40 20.96
C LEU A 233 -10.97 -13.69 21.84
N ASP A 234 -11.17 -13.77 23.16
CA ASP A 234 -10.12 -14.10 24.13
C ASP A 234 -9.62 -15.54 23.95
N ALA A 235 -10.52 -16.51 23.76
CA ALA A 235 -10.15 -17.89 23.47
C ALA A 235 -9.34 -18.02 22.17
N LEU A 236 -9.74 -17.30 21.12
CA LEU A 236 -9.01 -17.28 19.86
C LEU A 236 -7.65 -16.57 19.99
N ALA A 237 -7.57 -15.51 20.80
CA ALA A 237 -6.33 -14.82 21.11
C ALA A 237 -5.35 -15.71 21.89
N GLU A 238 -5.84 -16.54 22.81
CA GLU A 238 -5.04 -17.53 23.54
C GLU A 238 -4.44 -18.59 22.59
N ALA A 239 -5.21 -19.05 21.61
CA ALA A 239 -4.74 -19.99 20.59
C ALA A 239 -3.66 -19.41 19.64
N LEU A 240 -3.58 -18.07 19.55
CA LEU A 240 -2.62 -17.33 18.72
C LEU A 240 -1.35 -16.90 19.46
N VAL A 241 -1.17 -17.33 20.72
CA VAL A 241 0.09 -17.08 21.43
C VAL A 241 1.27 -17.59 20.58
N PRO A 242 2.27 -16.74 20.28
CA PRO A 242 3.42 -17.13 19.47
C PRO A 242 4.16 -18.34 20.04
N ILE A 243 4.32 -19.39 19.23
CA ILE A 243 4.84 -20.69 19.71
C ILE A 243 6.37 -20.76 19.59
N ASP A 244 6.91 -20.22 18.50
CA ASP A 244 8.34 -20.32 18.19
C ASP A 244 9.03 -18.95 18.13
N LEU A 245 10.34 -18.95 17.84
CA LEU A 245 11.12 -17.72 17.73
C LEU A 245 10.70 -16.86 16.53
N GLN A 246 10.32 -17.49 15.41
CA GLN A 246 9.91 -16.79 14.20
C GLN A 246 8.60 -16.04 14.41
N GLU A 247 7.60 -16.68 15.02
CA GLU A 247 6.33 -16.05 15.39
C GLU A 247 6.52 -14.93 16.40
N ARG A 248 7.33 -15.15 17.45
CA ARG A 248 7.64 -14.11 18.44
C ARG A 248 8.34 -12.90 17.81
N LEU A 249 9.25 -13.14 16.87
CA LEU A 249 9.94 -12.07 16.12
C LEU A 249 8.95 -11.28 15.26
N ILE A 250 8.12 -11.97 14.48
CA ILE A 250 7.09 -11.34 13.62
C ILE A 250 6.13 -10.51 14.48
N ALA A 251 5.62 -11.07 15.58
CA ALA A 251 4.72 -10.39 16.49
C ALA A 251 5.30 -9.10 17.08
N GLN A 252 6.59 -9.13 17.43
CA GLN A 252 7.29 -8.00 18.02
C GLN A 252 7.60 -6.89 16.98
N VAL A 253 7.97 -7.28 15.76
CA VAL A 253 8.54 -6.37 14.77
C VAL A 253 7.51 -5.86 13.74
N GLN A 254 6.49 -6.64 13.39
CA GLN A 254 5.48 -6.25 12.40
C GLN A 254 4.50 -5.19 12.93
N TYR A 255 4.32 -5.07 14.25
CA TYR A 255 3.27 -4.21 14.82
C TYR A 255 3.78 -2.84 15.28
N LEU A 256 3.18 -1.76 14.75
CA LEU A 256 3.41 -0.39 15.21
C LEU A 256 2.44 -0.04 16.35
N ARG A 257 2.85 -0.14 17.62
CA ARG A 257 2.11 0.55 18.71
C ARG A 257 2.40 2.06 18.61
N PRO A 258 1.38 2.95 18.53
CA PRO A 258 1.60 4.39 18.34
C PRO A 258 2.23 5.14 19.53
N ALA A 259 2.56 4.48 20.64
CA ALA A 259 3.01 5.17 21.84
C ALA A 259 4.30 4.54 22.39
N MET A 260 5.43 4.96 21.81
CA MET A 260 6.79 4.76 22.31
C MET A 260 7.23 3.29 22.41
N ALA A 261 8.42 2.99 21.91
CA ALA A 261 9.16 1.81 22.37
C ALA A 261 9.46 2.00 23.86
N ASP A 262 8.50 1.63 24.72
CA ASP A 262 8.66 1.62 26.16
C ASP A 262 9.86 0.73 26.53
N ARG A 263 10.37 0.91 27.74
CA ARG A 263 11.55 0.16 28.22
C ARG A 263 11.36 -1.36 28.07
N GLN A 264 10.11 -1.84 28.20
CA GLN A 264 9.78 -3.26 28.11
C GLN A 264 9.92 -3.78 26.68
N SER A 265 9.45 -3.03 25.68
CA SER A 265 9.58 -3.40 24.27
C SER A 265 11.04 -3.48 23.85
N ARG A 266 11.89 -2.55 24.31
CA ARG A 266 13.33 -2.59 24.02
C ARG A 266 14.04 -3.77 24.68
N ALA A 267 13.62 -4.14 25.90
CA ALA A 267 14.14 -5.32 26.58
C ALA A 267 13.76 -6.60 25.81
N ARG A 268 12.51 -6.73 25.38
CA ARG A 268 12.05 -7.84 24.53
C ARG A 268 12.77 -7.92 23.19
N ASP A 269 13.00 -6.77 22.54
CA ASP A 269 13.78 -6.74 21.29
C ASP A 269 15.19 -7.30 21.51
N LEU A 270 15.84 -6.95 22.63
CA LEU A 270 17.17 -7.43 22.98
C LEU A 270 17.19 -8.93 23.31
N GLU A 271 16.20 -9.42 24.07
CA GLU A 271 16.03 -10.85 24.39
C GLU A 271 15.86 -11.68 23.11
N LEU A 272 14.97 -11.27 22.21
CA LEU A 272 14.73 -11.96 20.94
C LEU A 272 15.93 -11.88 20.00
N ALA A 273 16.63 -10.75 19.97
CA ALA A 273 17.86 -10.60 19.20
C ALA A 273 18.97 -11.55 19.69
N ALA A 274 19.14 -11.65 21.02
CA ALA A 274 20.10 -12.59 21.62
C ALA A 274 19.73 -14.05 21.30
N GLU A 275 18.45 -14.42 21.41
CA GLU A 275 17.97 -15.75 21.05
C GLU A 275 18.20 -16.05 19.56
N LEU A 276 17.89 -15.10 18.67
CA LEU A 276 18.08 -15.23 17.23
C LEU A 276 19.54 -15.46 16.84
N LEU A 277 20.49 -14.81 17.50
CA LEU A 277 21.92 -15.04 17.28
C LEU A 277 22.37 -16.45 17.65
N THR A 278 21.66 -17.14 18.55
CA THR A 278 21.95 -18.56 18.86
C THR A 278 21.37 -19.53 17.82
N ARG A 279 20.51 -19.05 16.92
CA ARG A 279 19.78 -19.84 15.91
C ARG A 279 20.30 -19.55 14.50
N ALA A 280 21.48 -20.10 14.21
CA ALA A 280 22.15 -19.92 12.92
C ALA A 280 21.30 -20.34 11.71
N ASP A 281 20.40 -21.32 11.91
CA ASP A 281 19.43 -21.80 10.93
C ASP A 281 18.37 -20.75 10.55
N LEU A 282 17.97 -19.91 11.49
CA LEU A 282 16.91 -18.89 11.29
C LEU A 282 17.46 -17.54 10.83
N LEU A 283 18.74 -17.25 11.06
CA LEU A 283 19.36 -15.97 10.70
C LEU A 283 19.18 -15.56 9.23
N PRO A 284 19.37 -16.42 8.21
CA PRO A 284 19.16 -16.02 6.82
C PRO A 284 17.74 -15.51 6.55
N TRP A 285 16.74 -16.28 6.98
CA TRP A 285 15.34 -15.90 6.84
C TRP A 285 15.03 -14.60 7.58
N ALA A 286 15.47 -14.48 8.85
CA ALA A 286 15.19 -13.31 9.66
C ALA A 286 15.81 -12.03 9.08
N ILE A 287 17.03 -12.09 8.56
CA ILE A 287 17.67 -10.94 7.90
C ILE A 287 16.89 -10.51 6.66
N ASP A 288 16.51 -11.46 5.80
CA ASP A 288 15.73 -11.15 4.59
C ASP A 288 14.35 -10.55 4.95
N TRP A 289 13.70 -11.10 5.98
CA TRP A 289 12.40 -10.60 6.44
C TRP A 289 12.49 -9.22 7.12
N LEU A 290 13.50 -8.97 7.95
CA LEU A 290 13.74 -7.69 8.63
C LEU A 290 14.07 -6.54 7.67
N GLU A 291 14.47 -6.85 6.43
CA GLU A 291 14.68 -5.89 5.35
C GLU A 291 13.41 -5.63 4.51
N SER A 292 12.35 -6.42 4.71
CA SER A 292 11.09 -6.29 3.97
C SER A 292 10.23 -5.11 4.47
N ALA A 293 9.26 -4.70 3.66
CA ALA A 293 8.29 -3.67 4.05
C ALA A 293 7.37 -4.12 5.21
N GLU A 294 7.26 -5.42 5.46
CA GLU A 294 6.44 -5.98 6.54
C GLU A 294 7.08 -5.76 7.93
N ALA A 295 8.40 -5.62 7.99
CA ALA A 295 9.13 -5.41 9.25
C ALA A 295 9.05 -3.94 9.69
N ILE A 296 7.85 -3.49 10.09
CA ILE A 296 7.58 -2.08 10.42
C ILE A 296 8.55 -1.53 11.49
N ARG A 297 8.89 -2.33 12.50
CA ARG A 297 9.89 -2.00 13.54
C ARG A 297 11.26 -2.63 13.29
N GLY A 298 11.60 -2.93 12.03
CA GLY A 298 12.87 -3.56 11.67
C GLY A 298 14.08 -2.76 12.14
N GLN A 299 14.05 -1.42 12.01
CA GLN A 299 15.17 -0.56 12.44
C GLN A 299 15.49 -0.64 13.95
N PRO A 300 14.51 -0.47 14.88
CA PRO A 300 14.73 -0.77 16.29
C PRO A 300 15.29 -2.17 16.57
N PHE A 301 14.79 -3.19 15.86
CA PHE A 301 15.24 -4.56 16.06
C PHE A 301 16.69 -4.78 15.57
N TRP A 302 17.10 -4.14 14.47
CA TRP A 302 18.49 -4.14 14.02
C TRP A 302 19.46 -3.55 15.06
N ARG A 303 19.04 -2.52 15.80
CA ARG A 303 19.83 -2.00 16.93
C ARG A 303 19.92 -3.02 18.06
N ALA A 304 18.82 -3.72 18.36
CA ALA A 304 18.85 -4.78 19.36
C ALA A 304 19.79 -5.93 18.96
N LEU A 305 19.82 -6.33 17.68
CA LEU A 305 20.79 -7.28 17.13
C LEU A 305 22.24 -6.81 17.29
N GLY A 306 22.53 -5.55 16.96
CA GLY A 306 23.86 -4.98 17.17
C GLY A 306 24.31 -4.97 18.62
N ARG A 307 23.40 -4.72 19.56
CA ARG A 307 23.68 -4.79 21.00
C ARG A 307 23.95 -6.21 21.48
N ALA A 308 23.23 -7.20 20.93
CA ALA A 308 23.32 -8.59 21.34
C ALA A 308 24.52 -9.33 20.73
N ASP A 309 24.99 -8.93 19.54
CA ASP A 309 26.09 -9.58 18.82
C ASP A 309 27.48 -9.19 19.36
N THR A 310 27.78 -9.62 20.58
CA THR A 310 29.06 -9.37 21.27
C THR A 310 30.27 -9.89 20.49
N THR A 311 30.09 -10.93 19.69
CA THR A 311 31.14 -11.56 18.85
C THR A 311 31.26 -10.95 17.46
N ARG A 312 30.36 -10.04 17.08
CA ARG A 312 30.30 -9.40 15.74
C ARG A 312 30.16 -10.40 14.59
N SER A 313 29.49 -11.51 14.86
CA SER A 313 29.28 -12.61 13.91
C SER A 313 28.49 -12.19 12.66
N LEU A 314 27.67 -11.14 12.75
CA LEU A 314 26.86 -10.62 11.65
C LEU A 314 27.59 -9.56 10.81
N GLN A 315 28.67 -8.96 11.31
CA GLN A 315 29.31 -7.79 10.71
C GLN A 315 29.68 -8.03 9.24
N ASP A 316 30.51 -9.03 8.96
CA ASP A 316 31.00 -9.29 7.61
C ASP A 316 29.87 -9.68 6.66
N ARG A 317 28.89 -10.43 7.17
CA ARG A 317 27.70 -10.82 6.42
C ARG A 317 26.88 -9.61 5.98
N LEU A 318 26.67 -8.65 6.88
CA LEU A 318 25.94 -7.42 6.57
C LEU A 318 26.71 -6.51 5.60
N VAL A 319 28.04 -6.47 5.69
CA VAL A 319 28.89 -5.78 4.70
C VAL A 319 28.80 -6.45 3.32
N THR A 320 28.86 -7.79 3.25
CA THR A 320 28.67 -8.51 1.98
C THR A 320 27.31 -8.21 1.36
N ARG A 321 26.24 -8.19 2.17
CA ARG A 321 24.89 -7.85 1.71
C ARG A 321 24.80 -6.41 1.22
N LEU A 322 25.40 -5.46 1.94
CA LEU A 322 25.46 -4.06 1.52
C LEU A 322 26.13 -3.92 0.14
N ARG A 323 27.26 -4.59 -0.06
CA ARG A 323 27.97 -4.61 -1.36
C ARG A 323 27.14 -5.27 -2.47
N ALA A 324 26.22 -6.17 -2.11
CA ALA A 324 25.23 -6.74 -3.03
C ALA A 324 24.01 -5.83 -3.29
N GLY A 325 24.04 -4.56 -2.84
CA GLY A 325 22.98 -3.57 -3.09
C GLY A 325 21.84 -3.59 -2.06
N LYS A 326 22.01 -4.24 -0.90
CA LYS A 326 21.01 -4.20 0.18
C LYS A 326 20.99 -2.83 0.89
N PRO A 327 19.87 -2.46 1.56
CA PRO A 327 19.71 -1.13 2.14
C PRO A 327 20.79 -0.74 3.16
N THR A 328 21.34 0.48 3.04
CA THR A 328 22.34 1.05 3.97
C THR A 328 21.80 1.20 5.40
N THR A 329 20.48 1.34 5.55
CA THR A 329 19.80 1.49 6.84
C THR A 329 19.95 0.27 7.76
N THR A 330 20.07 -0.94 7.19
CA THR A 330 20.24 -2.18 7.96
C THR A 330 21.55 -2.19 8.71
N LEU A 331 22.67 -2.06 7.98
CA LEU A 331 24.00 -2.06 8.60
C LEU A 331 24.16 -0.85 9.55
N ALA A 332 23.69 0.33 9.17
CA ALA A 332 23.76 1.51 10.04
C ALA A 332 23.05 1.29 11.39
N ASN A 333 21.84 0.72 11.41
CA ASN A 333 21.13 0.44 12.66
C ASN A 333 21.80 -0.67 13.49
N TYR A 334 22.35 -1.69 12.84
CA TYR A 334 23.17 -2.69 13.53
C TYR A 334 24.40 -2.04 14.21
N LEU A 335 25.13 -1.17 13.51
CA LEU A 335 26.31 -0.48 14.06
C LEU A 335 25.95 0.47 15.23
N ILE A 336 24.80 1.14 15.16
CA ILE A 336 24.27 1.94 16.28
C ILE A 336 24.09 1.06 17.51
N GLY A 337 23.48 -0.11 17.34
CA GLY A 337 23.31 -1.09 18.41
C GLY A 337 24.63 -1.55 19.01
N TRP A 338 25.60 -1.87 18.16
CA TRP A 338 26.93 -2.27 18.60
C TRP A 338 27.62 -1.14 19.38
N ALA A 339 27.56 0.12 18.93
CA ALA A 339 28.10 1.26 19.65
C ALA A 339 27.44 1.47 21.04
N GLU A 340 26.15 1.20 21.16
CA GLU A 340 25.43 1.31 22.44
C GLU A 340 25.87 0.25 23.47
N HIS A 341 26.41 -0.90 23.03
CA HIS A 341 26.93 -1.94 23.91
C HIS A 341 28.44 -1.83 24.15
N GLY A 342 29.23 -1.63 23.09
CA GLY A 342 30.70 -1.66 23.11
C GLY A 342 31.38 -0.29 23.11
N GLY A 343 30.61 0.80 23.03
CA GLY A 343 31.12 2.16 22.90
C GLY A 343 31.30 2.60 21.44
N SER A 344 31.06 3.89 21.15
CA SER A 344 31.13 4.43 19.79
C SER A 344 32.54 4.35 19.19
N GLY A 345 33.58 4.57 19.99
CA GLY A 345 34.97 4.60 19.52
C GLY A 345 35.42 3.33 18.81
N VAL A 346 34.92 2.16 19.25
CA VAL A 346 35.25 0.86 18.62
C VAL A 346 34.62 0.75 17.22
N VAL A 347 33.39 1.23 17.06
CA VAL A 347 32.70 1.24 15.76
C VAL A 347 33.33 2.30 14.85
N GLU A 348 33.72 3.44 15.40
CA GLU A 348 34.41 4.50 14.66
C GLU A 348 35.76 4.03 14.10
N GLU A 349 36.57 3.37 14.92
CA GLU A 349 37.85 2.79 14.49
C GLU A 349 37.64 1.74 13.40
N TRP A 350 36.63 0.88 13.55
CA TRP A 350 36.27 -0.10 12.53
C TRP A 350 35.84 0.55 11.21
N LEU A 351 34.99 1.58 11.27
CA LEU A 351 34.57 2.33 10.09
C LEU A 351 35.78 2.98 9.39
N ASP A 352 36.62 3.68 10.14
CA ASP A 352 37.82 4.35 9.62
C ASP A 352 38.77 3.36 8.91
N GLY A 353 38.81 2.08 9.33
CA GLY A 353 39.60 1.02 8.70
C GLY A 353 38.91 0.24 7.56
N THR A 354 37.59 0.37 7.40
CA THR A 354 36.80 -0.49 6.49
C THR A 354 36.16 0.26 5.33
N ILE A 355 36.02 1.59 5.41
CA ILE A 355 35.40 2.39 4.35
C ILE A 355 36.18 2.22 3.03
N ASP A 356 35.51 1.67 2.01
CA ASP A 356 36.10 1.38 0.70
C ASP A 356 35.21 1.80 -0.49
N GLY A 357 34.19 2.64 -0.26
CA GLY A 357 33.32 3.14 -1.33
C GLY A 357 32.07 3.87 -0.84
N ASP A 358 31.26 4.34 -1.78
CA ASP A 358 30.08 5.19 -1.54
C ASP A 358 29.07 4.55 -0.58
N THR A 359 28.82 3.24 -0.69
CA THR A 359 27.82 2.56 0.13
C THR A 359 28.18 2.51 1.61
N LEU A 360 29.45 2.24 1.95
CA LEU A 360 29.93 2.28 3.34
C LEU A 360 30.08 3.72 3.86
N ALA A 361 30.36 4.69 2.98
CA ALA A 361 30.32 6.10 3.36
C ALA A 361 28.91 6.53 3.78
N GLU A 362 27.86 6.11 3.05
CA GLU A 362 26.49 6.36 3.46
C GLU A 362 26.12 5.69 4.80
N VAL A 363 26.53 4.44 5.01
CA VAL A 363 26.35 3.76 6.31
C VAL A 363 27.01 4.54 7.43
N SER A 364 28.23 5.02 7.20
CA SER A 364 28.99 5.81 8.17
C SER A 364 28.27 7.11 8.51
N ILE A 365 27.79 7.85 7.51
CA ILE A 365 27.01 9.09 7.72
C ILE A 365 25.74 8.80 8.53
N ARG A 366 25.01 7.72 8.19
CA ARG A 366 23.82 7.29 8.94
C ARG A 366 24.14 6.89 10.39
N PHE A 367 25.27 6.24 10.60
CA PHE A 367 25.75 5.90 11.93
C PHE A 367 26.04 7.17 12.74
N TYR A 368 26.85 8.08 12.21
CA TYR A 368 27.23 9.32 12.89
C TYR A 368 25.99 10.18 13.19
N THR A 369 25.11 10.39 12.22
CA THR A 369 23.86 11.16 12.41
C THR A 369 22.95 10.65 13.52
N ALA A 370 22.99 9.35 13.83
CA ALA A 370 22.21 8.78 14.92
C ALA A 370 22.85 8.97 16.31
N GLN A 371 24.13 9.36 16.36
CA GLN A 371 24.85 9.69 17.59
C GLN A 371 24.63 11.16 17.98
N MET A 372 25.01 11.49 19.21
CA MET A 372 25.10 12.90 19.62
C MET A 372 26.15 13.63 18.78
N PRO A 373 25.88 14.86 18.33
CA PRO A 373 26.84 15.61 17.52
C PRO A 373 28.13 15.88 18.31
N THR A 374 29.26 15.62 17.68
CA THR A 374 30.59 15.94 18.18
C THR A 374 31.41 16.57 17.06
N ASP A 375 32.44 17.37 17.40
CA ASP A 375 33.33 17.96 16.40
C ASP A 375 34.04 16.88 15.57
N SER A 376 34.47 15.79 16.20
CA SER A 376 35.07 14.66 15.49
C SER A 376 34.07 14.00 14.54
N GLY A 377 32.80 13.82 14.95
CA GLY A 377 31.74 13.32 14.09
C GLY A 377 31.49 14.21 12.87
N TRP A 378 31.45 15.52 13.08
CA TRP A 378 31.34 16.52 12.01
C TRP A 378 32.48 16.42 11.00
N LEU A 379 33.72 16.45 11.47
CA LEU A 379 34.90 16.35 10.60
C LEU A 379 34.91 15.05 9.79
N ARG A 380 34.46 13.94 10.38
CA ARG A 380 34.31 12.67 9.66
C ARG A 380 33.23 12.74 8.60
N ILE A 381 32.05 13.30 8.89
CA ILE A 381 30.97 13.47 7.91
C ILE A 381 31.44 14.35 6.74
N LEU A 382 32.05 15.50 7.02
CA LEU A 382 32.59 16.40 5.99
C LEU A 382 33.61 15.67 5.10
N ARG A 383 34.55 14.93 5.72
CA ARG A 383 35.51 14.11 4.97
C ARG A 383 34.82 13.09 4.05
N LEU A 384 33.76 12.43 4.54
CA LEU A 384 33.03 11.42 3.75
C LEU A 384 32.29 12.05 2.58
N VAL A 385 31.60 13.17 2.79
CA VAL A 385 30.88 13.89 1.73
C VAL A 385 31.83 14.47 0.69
N ALA A 386 33.03 14.90 1.09
CA ALA A 386 34.05 15.36 0.17
C ALA A 386 34.67 14.24 -0.68
N GLN A 387 34.74 13.01 -0.15
CA GLN A 387 35.42 11.88 -0.79
C GLN A 387 34.50 10.97 -1.61
N TYR A 388 33.23 10.86 -1.23
CA TYR A 388 32.30 9.87 -1.76
C TYR A 388 31.01 10.52 -2.26
N GLN A 389 30.39 9.88 -3.25
CA GLN A 389 29.06 10.26 -3.68
C GLN A 389 28.04 9.74 -2.67
N THR A 390 27.24 10.64 -2.10
CA THR A 390 26.26 10.29 -1.06
C THR A 390 24.85 10.58 -1.55
N SER A 391 23.86 9.80 -1.13
CA SER A 391 22.47 10.08 -1.47
C SER A 391 21.87 11.17 -0.56
N PRO A 392 20.91 11.96 -1.07
CA PRO A 392 20.18 12.93 -0.26
C PRO A 392 19.53 12.29 0.98
N ALA A 393 19.10 11.03 0.87
CA ALA A 393 18.46 10.29 1.95
C ALA A 393 19.41 9.93 3.12
N ALA A 394 20.72 9.84 2.88
CA ALA A 394 21.71 9.62 3.94
C ALA A 394 21.98 10.90 4.73
N LEU A 395 21.91 12.06 4.07
CA LEU A 395 22.22 13.37 4.64
C LEU A 395 21.00 14.08 5.25
N ALA A 396 19.78 13.77 4.81
CA ALA A 396 18.55 14.37 5.33
C ALA A 396 18.44 14.42 6.87
N PRO A 397 18.86 13.38 7.63
CA PRO A 397 18.84 13.45 9.09
C PRO A 397 19.74 14.55 9.70
N LEU A 398 20.82 14.97 9.03
CA LEU A 398 21.71 16.04 9.54
C LEU A 398 21.01 17.39 9.64
N LEU A 399 20.01 17.61 8.78
CA LEU A 399 19.24 18.85 8.77
C LEU A 399 18.25 18.91 9.93
N GLN A 400 17.91 17.75 10.50
CA GLN A 400 17.06 17.66 11.68
C GLN A 400 17.85 17.92 12.97
N LEU A 401 17.16 18.32 14.03
CA LEU A 401 17.76 18.42 15.36
C LEU A 401 18.21 17.03 15.84
N PRO A 402 19.36 16.88 16.51
CA PRO A 402 20.20 17.94 17.10
C PRO A 402 21.39 18.42 16.24
N TRP A 403 21.70 17.79 15.11
CA TRP A 403 22.94 18.04 14.35
C TRP A 403 23.03 19.48 13.84
N SER A 404 21.99 19.96 13.18
CA SER A 404 21.92 21.35 12.71
C SER A 404 22.12 22.41 13.80
N SER A 405 21.98 22.06 15.09
CA SER A 405 22.16 22.98 16.23
C SER A 405 23.59 23.07 16.71
N SER A 406 24.31 21.97 16.53
CA SER A 406 25.55 21.74 17.27
C SER A 406 26.70 22.61 16.75
N SER A 407 26.69 22.94 15.44
CA SER A 407 27.66 23.85 14.84
C SER A 407 27.13 24.43 13.53
N ILE A 408 26.86 25.74 13.52
CA ILE A 408 26.50 26.49 12.31
C ILE A 408 27.63 26.42 11.28
N VAL A 409 28.89 26.47 11.74
CA VAL A 409 30.08 26.45 10.87
C VAL A 409 30.17 25.14 10.12
N HIS A 410 30.06 23.99 10.80
CA HIS A 410 30.14 22.69 10.15
C HIS A 410 28.94 22.45 9.22
N MET A 411 27.75 22.93 9.59
CA MET A 411 26.57 22.82 8.72
C MET A 411 26.73 23.68 7.45
N ALA A 412 27.25 24.89 7.57
CA ALA A 412 27.55 25.76 6.44
C ALA A 412 28.58 25.12 5.49
N GLU A 413 29.65 24.53 6.04
CA GLU A 413 30.66 23.81 5.26
C GLU A 413 30.06 22.57 4.57
N LEU A 414 29.23 21.81 5.28
CA LEU A 414 28.52 20.66 4.72
C LEU A 414 27.64 21.07 3.54
N LEU A 415 26.86 22.13 3.68
CA LEU A 415 25.98 22.61 2.60
C LEU A 415 26.78 23.03 1.36
N ALA A 416 27.94 23.67 1.54
CA ALA A 416 28.83 24.02 0.44
C ALA A 416 29.40 22.76 -0.27
N GLN A 417 29.76 21.72 0.48
CA GLN A 417 30.23 20.45 -0.10
C GLN A 417 29.10 19.69 -0.83
N ILE A 418 27.90 19.69 -0.25
CA ILE A 418 26.72 19.05 -0.83
C ILE A 418 26.26 19.77 -2.11
N GLU A 419 26.37 21.11 -2.17
CA GLU A 419 26.01 21.90 -3.36
C GLU A 419 26.83 21.49 -4.59
N ALA A 420 28.06 21.01 -4.40
CA ALA A 420 28.90 20.51 -5.47
C ALA A 420 28.46 19.14 -6.01
N GLN A 421 27.57 18.42 -5.32
CA GLN A 421 27.07 17.11 -5.75
C GLN A 421 25.77 17.23 -6.59
N PRO A 422 25.56 16.37 -7.60
CA PRO A 422 24.32 16.35 -8.37
C PRO A 422 23.11 15.99 -7.51
N ASP A 423 21.93 16.50 -7.88
CA ASP A 423 20.63 16.20 -7.26
C ASP A 423 20.47 16.60 -5.78
N MET A 424 21.39 17.37 -5.23
CA MET A 424 21.36 17.83 -3.84
C MET A 424 20.65 19.16 -3.60
N ALA A 425 20.25 19.88 -4.65
CA ALA A 425 19.63 21.20 -4.55
C ALA A 425 18.44 21.27 -3.55
N PRO A 426 17.52 20.28 -3.48
CA PRO A 426 16.44 20.31 -2.49
C PRO A 426 16.96 20.26 -1.05
N LEU A 427 18.02 19.49 -0.81
CA LEU A 427 18.62 19.33 0.50
C LEU A 427 19.37 20.59 0.92
N VAL A 428 20.14 21.19 0.00
CA VAL A 428 20.83 22.47 0.23
C VAL A 428 19.84 23.57 0.60
N LEU A 429 18.72 23.65 -0.11
CA LEU A 429 17.66 24.61 0.18
C LEU A 429 17.06 24.36 1.57
N SER A 430 16.68 23.11 1.88
CA SER A 430 16.11 22.75 3.18
C SER A 430 17.08 23.06 4.33
N GLY A 431 18.37 22.80 4.17
CA GLY A 431 19.37 23.07 5.19
C GLY A 431 19.65 24.56 5.37
N SER A 432 19.65 25.32 4.27
CA SER A 432 19.78 26.79 4.32
C SER A 432 18.61 27.44 5.04
N VAL A 433 17.38 26.95 4.82
CA VAL A 433 16.18 27.39 5.56
C VAL A 433 16.28 27.01 7.04
N ALA A 434 16.71 25.79 7.35
CA ALA A 434 16.89 25.37 8.74
C ALA A 434 17.97 26.18 9.50
N LEU A 435 19.01 26.67 8.81
CA LEU A 435 19.99 27.59 9.39
C LEU A 435 19.42 29.00 9.59
N LEU A 436 18.58 29.46 8.67
CA LEU A 436 17.91 30.75 8.71
C LEU A 436 16.92 30.92 9.85
N GLU A 437 16.10 29.90 10.05
CA GLU A 437 15.02 29.91 11.05
C GLU A 437 15.56 29.89 12.48
N ARG A 438 16.86 29.64 12.64
CA ARG A 438 17.54 29.69 13.93
C ARG A 438 18.04 31.11 14.17
N GLU A 439 17.21 31.88 14.86
CA GLU A 439 17.61 33.17 15.44
C GLU A 439 18.91 33.01 16.24
N THR A 440 19.99 33.62 15.76
CA THR A 440 21.17 33.95 16.58
C THR A 440 21.56 35.39 16.30
N GLU A 441 21.96 36.06 17.39
CA GLU A 441 22.25 37.49 17.54
C GLU A 441 22.90 38.18 16.33
N ALA A 442 22.55 39.46 16.19
CA ALA A 442 22.73 40.31 15.00
C ALA A 442 24.12 40.34 14.33
N SER A 443 25.21 39.90 15.00
CA SER A 443 26.55 39.88 14.42
C SER A 443 26.88 38.63 13.60
N GLN A 444 26.16 37.52 13.77
CA GLN A 444 26.22 36.36 12.88
C GLN A 444 25.27 36.49 11.69
N GLN A 445 24.25 37.35 11.81
CA GLN A 445 23.24 37.63 10.81
C GLN A 445 23.85 38.21 9.52
N GLU A 446 24.86 39.08 9.60
CA GLU A 446 25.53 39.63 8.41
C GLU A 446 26.36 38.59 7.63
N ARG A 447 26.97 37.62 8.31
CA ARG A 447 27.70 36.52 7.66
C ARG A 447 26.75 35.48 7.06
N LEU A 448 25.65 35.18 7.76
CA LEU A 448 24.60 34.31 7.25
C LEU A 448 23.94 34.95 6.02
N VAL A 449 23.64 36.25 6.06
CA VAL A 449 23.07 37.02 4.94
C VAL A 449 24.01 37.03 3.72
N ALA A 450 25.33 37.16 3.89
CA ALA A 450 26.28 37.09 2.78
C ALA A 450 26.38 35.69 2.14
N MET A 451 26.42 34.62 2.95
CA MET A 451 26.40 33.23 2.46
C MET A 451 25.08 32.89 1.75
N MET A 452 23.98 33.37 2.31
CA MET A 452 22.65 33.16 1.77
C MET A 452 22.35 33.98 0.52
N GLN A 453 22.87 35.20 0.41
CA GLN A 453 22.75 35.99 -0.82
C GLN A 453 23.51 35.30 -1.96
N SER A 454 24.65 34.66 -1.66
CA SER A 454 25.37 33.81 -2.61
C SER A 454 24.57 32.55 -3.00
N ALA A 455 24.03 31.80 -2.03
CA ALA A 455 23.19 30.63 -2.30
C ALA A 455 21.87 30.98 -3.02
N ALA A 456 21.24 32.11 -2.68
CA ALA A 456 20.06 32.62 -3.34
C ALA A 456 20.35 33.06 -4.78
N LEU A 457 21.51 33.67 -5.06
CA LEU A 457 21.93 34.01 -6.43
C LEU A 457 22.19 32.76 -7.28
N THR A 458 22.77 31.70 -6.71
CA THR A 458 22.97 30.42 -7.41
C THR A 458 21.63 29.71 -7.67
N CYS A 459 20.70 29.71 -6.71
CA CYS A 459 19.38 29.09 -6.85
C CYS A 459 18.43 29.89 -7.78
N ILE A 460 18.55 31.22 -7.79
CA ILE A 460 17.87 32.11 -8.75
C ILE A 460 18.39 31.85 -10.17
N SER A 461 19.69 31.59 -10.35
CA SER A 461 20.24 31.23 -11.67
C SER A 461 19.66 29.91 -12.22
N GLN A 462 19.46 28.89 -11.37
CA GLN A 462 18.84 27.63 -11.78
C GLN A 462 17.31 27.72 -11.98
N ARG A 463 16.59 28.53 -11.19
CA ARG A 463 15.16 28.81 -11.44
C ARG A 463 14.92 29.66 -12.68
N VAL A 464 15.84 30.56 -13.02
CA VAL A 464 15.80 31.32 -14.28
C VAL A 464 16.02 30.39 -15.46
N VAL A 465 16.91 29.39 -15.38
CA VAL A 465 17.10 28.39 -16.46
C VAL A 465 15.91 27.43 -16.60
N ILE A 466 15.34 26.90 -15.49
CA ILE A 466 14.15 26.02 -15.54
C ILE A 466 12.90 26.80 -15.95
N GLY A 467 12.79 28.07 -15.53
CA GLY A 467 11.77 29.02 -15.96
C GLY A 467 11.88 29.40 -17.44
N LEU A 468 13.10 29.67 -17.93
CA LEU A 468 13.39 29.92 -19.35
C LEU A 468 13.13 28.67 -20.19
N GLN A 469 13.49 27.47 -19.75
CA GLN A 469 13.20 26.25 -20.50
C GLN A 469 11.69 25.95 -20.55
N ARG A 470 10.92 26.21 -19.48
CA ARG A 470 9.44 26.14 -19.52
C ARG A 470 8.81 27.24 -20.36
N HIS A 471 9.36 28.46 -20.36
CA HIS A 471 8.87 29.58 -21.18
C HIS A 471 9.26 29.42 -22.66
N VAL A 472 10.42 28.86 -22.97
CA VAL A 472 10.84 28.52 -24.34
C VAL A 472 10.02 27.35 -24.87
N ARG A 473 9.73 26.30 -24.07
CA ARG A 473 8.80 25.22 -24.47
C ARG A 473 7.36 25.70 -24.62
N ARG A 474 6.85 26.56 -23.73
CA ARG A 474 5.51 27.17 -23.86
C ARG A 474 5.44 28.15 -25.03
N ALA A 475 6.48 28.93 -25.29
CA ALA A 475 6.55 29.84 -26.43
C ALA A 475 6.62 29.06 -27.75
N ILE A 476 7.37 27.96 -27.82
CA ILE A 476 7.45 27.09 -29.01
C ILE A 476 6.10 26.40 -29.29
N VAL A 477 5.37 25.95 -28.25
CA VAL A 477 4.02 25.34 -28.37
C VAL A 477 2.94 26.38 -28.69
N GLN A 478 2.97 27.56 -28.07
CA GLN A 478 2.03 28.64 -28.37
C GLN A 478 2.26 29.26 -29.76
N LEU A 479 3.51 29.35 -30.24
CA LEU A 479 3.84 29.79 -31.59
C LEU A 479 3.41 28.78 -32.67
N THR A 480 3.27 27.49 -32.33
CA THR A 480 2.81 26.45 -33.26
C THR A 480 1.30 26.20 -33.21
N GLU A 481 0.61 26.47 -32.09
CA GLU A 481 -0.84 26.22 -31.96
C GLU A 481 -1.73 27.42 -32.32
N LEU A 482 -1.28 28.66 -32.11
CA LEU A 482 -2.10 29.87 -32.37
C LEU A 482 -2.10 30.33 -33.83
N ASP A 483 -0.98 30.22 -34.54
CA ASP A 483 -0.90 30.67 -35.93
C ASP A 483 -1.61 29.70 -36.89
N ASP A 484 -1.62 28.40 -36.53
CA ASP A 484 -2.24 27.35 -37.35
C ASP A 484 -3.75 27.18 -37.12
N SER A 485 -4.26 27.44 -35.91
CA SER A 485 -5.65 27.09 -35.57
C SER A 485 -6.63 28.25 -35.76
N LEU A 486 -6.23 29.51 -35.52
CA LEU A 486 -7.16 30.63 -35.55
C LEU A 486 -7.35 31.21 -36.96
N ARG A 487 -6.27 31.29 -37.76
CA ARG A 487 -6.33 31.76 -39.15
C ARG A 487 -7.14 30.82 -40.04
N ARG A 488 -7.16 29.52 -39.75
CA ARG A 488 -7.85 28.54 -40.58
C ARG A 488 -9.34 28.38 -40.28
N TRP A 489 -9.78 28.64 -39.04
CA TRP A 489 -11.17 28.38 -38.68
C TRP A 489 -12.10 29.58 -38.84
N ILE A 490 -11.66 30.80 -38.48
CA ILE A 490 -12.56 31.97 -38.50
C ILE A 490 -12.86 32.45 -39.93
N CYS A 491 -11.99 32.19 -40.89
CA CYS A 491 -12.19 32.63 -42.27
C CYS A 491 -13.03 31.66 -43.14
N SER A 492 -13.40 30.47 -42.66
CA SER A 492 -13.93 29.43 -43.57
C SER A 492 -15.43 29.13 -43.47
N CYS A 493 -16.16 29.49 -42.40
CA CYS A 493 -17.59 29.15 -42.31
C CYS A 493 -18.33 30.21 -41.46
N GLU A 494 -19.37 30.94 -41.86
CA GLU A 494 -20.28 30.86 -42.98
C GLU A 494 -21.18 32.11 -42.92
N CYS A 495 -21.61 32.57 -44.10
CA CYS A 495 -22.58 33.62 -44.33
C CYS A 495 -24.03 33.10 -44.18
N GLY A 496 -24.97 33.91 -43.65
CA GLY A 496 -26.42 33.72 -43.87
C GLY A 496 -27.35 34.25 -42.75
N PRO A 497 -28.40 35.07 -43.01
CA PRO A 497 -29.10 35.89 -42.00
C PRO A 497 -30.55 35.38 -41.67
N PRO A 498 -31.48 36.15 -41.04
CA PRO A 498 -31.95 35.90 -39.67
C PRO A 498 -33.46 35.57 -39.54
N ALA A 499 -33.90 34.97 -38.43
CA ALA A 499 -35.30 35.06 -37.99
C ALA A 499 -35.47 34.93 -36.47
N THR A 500 -36.31 35.82 -35.96
CA THR A 500 -36.74 36.14 -34.60
C THR A 500 -37.51 35.04 -33.85
N VAL A 501 -37.48 35.06 -32.50
CA VAL A 501 -38.65 35.19 -31.57
C VAL A 501 -38.35 34.59 -30.16
N SER A 502 -38.51 35.46 -29.15
CA SER A 502 -38.99 35.30 -27.75
C SER A 502 -38.31 34.41 -26.68
N ARG A 503 -37.88 35.10 -25.61
CA ARG A 503 -37.83 34.73 -24.17
C ARG A 503 -39.26 34.71 -23.55
N PRO A 504 -39.49 34.43 -22.24
CA PRO A 504 -38.68 33.84 -21.12
C PRO A 504 -39.44 32.65 -20.43
N THR A 505 -39.08 31.99 -19.31
CA THR A 505 -38.77 32.49 -17.95
C THR A 505 -38.42 31.36 -16.94
N THR A 506 -37.46 31.65 -16.03
CA THR A 506 -37.35 31.37 -14.56
C THR A 506 -37.25 29.93 -13.96
N VAL A 507 -36.15 29.63 -13.24
CA VAL A 507 -35.95 29.53 -11.74
C VAL A 507 -36.33 28.11 -11.20
N SER A 508 -35.50 27.32 -10.49
CA SER A 508 -34.83 27.52 -9.19
C SER A 508 -33.86 26.35 -8.83
N PRO A 509 -33.05 26.44 -7.74
CA PRO A 509 -31.93 25.53 -7.43
C PRO A 509 -32.18 24.56 -6.25
N ALA A 510 -31.41 23.46 -6.17
CA ALA A 510 -31.26 22.62 -4.96
C ALA A 510 -29.78 22.23 -4.81
N ARG A 511 -29.05 22.85 -3.87
CA ARG A 511 -28.68 22.36 -2.52
C ARG A 511 -27.86 21.05 -2.52
N SER A 512 -26.55 21.24 -2.39
CA SER A 512 -25.53 20.27 -2.03
C SER A 512 -25.46 20.05 -0.51
N TRP A 513 -25.12 18.83 -0.09
CA TRP A 513 -24.62 18.48 1.25
C TRP A 513 -23.45 17.49 1.10
N PRO A 514 -22.52 17.44 2.09
CA PRO A 514 -21.14 17.02 1.86
C PRO A 514 -20.96 15.50 1.95
N SER A 515 -20.20 14.95 1.02
CA SER A 515 -19.68 13.57 1.06
C SER A 515 -18.46 13.52 1.98
N TYR A 516 -18.54 12.73 3.05
CA TYR A 516 -17.38 12.31 3.84
C TYR A 516 -16.59 11.25 3.04
N SER A 517 -15.32 11.54 2.78
CA SER A 517 -14.37 10.61 2.16
C SER A 517 -13.56 9.91 3.25
N THR A 518 -13.88 8.65 3.56
CA THR A 518 -12.98 7.75 4.29
C THR A 518 -12.17 6.95 3.28
N GLY A 519 -11.15 7.60 2.71
CA GLY A 519 -10.14 6.96 1.85
C GLY A 519 -8.97 6.44 2.69
N GLY A 520 -9.18 5.32 3.38
CA GLY A 520 -8.08 4.55 3.97
C GLY A 520 -7.57 3.52 2.95
N SER A 521 -6.56 3.90 2.17
CA SER A 521 -5.85 2.94 1.32
C SER A 521 -4.96 2.06 2.20
N VAL A 522 -5.41 0.83 2.47
CA VAL A 522 -4.53 -0.25 2.92
C VAL A 522 -3.75 -0.70 1.68
N ILE A 523 -2.46 -0.39 1.66
CA ILE A 523 -1.51 -0.97 0.70
C ILE A 523 -1.22 -2.38 1.22
N VAL A 524 -1.69 -3.39 0.48
CA VAL A 524 -1.26 -4.79 0.61
C VAL A 524 -0.06 -4.99 -0.30
#